data_AF-A0A813ZJC8-F1
#
_entry.id   AF-A0A813ZJC8-F1
#
_cell.length_a   1.000
_cell.length_b   1.000
_cell.length_c   1.000
_cell.angle_alpha   90.00
_cell.angle_beta   90.00
_cell.angle_gamma   90.00
#
_symmetry.space_group_name_H-M   'P 1'
#
loop_
_entity.id
_entity.type
_entity.pdbx_description
1 polymer ?
#
loop_
_entity_poly.entity_id
_entity_poly.type
_entity_poly.pdbx_seq_one_letter_code
_entity_poly.pdbx_strand_id
1 'polypeptide(L)'
;MKLMDHSSRIIFCNETQEEAEEELFVGLDDTPDYTPAFSCLAFAKKPHTDIFSTSIPDARCHLAKCLHTLTAAHPNQFLSLMKSGLSTEHLSHIQKYCALANVTLI
;
A
#
# COMPACT_ATOMS: atom_id res chain seq x y z
N MET A 1 29.69 -45.67 4.47
CA MET A 1 29.46 -44.23 4.26
C MET A 1 28.14 -43.87 4.92
N LYS A 2 28.18 -42.99 5.93
CA LYS A 2 27.05 -42.65 6.79
C LYS A 2 26.30 -41.49 6.13
N LEU A 3 25.05 -41.71 5.72
CA LEU A 3 24.17 -40.66 5.23
C LEU A 3 23.77 -39.81 6.44
N MET A 4 24.22 -38.55 6.48
CA MET A 4 23.82 -37.58 7.51
C MET A 4 22.65 -36.77 6.96
N ASP A 5 21.48 -37.05 7.53
CA ASP A 5 20.22 -36.39 7.27
C ASP A 5 20.22 -35.01 7.94
N HIS A 6 20.58 -33.96 7.19
CA HIS A 6 20.46 -32.58 7.66
C HIS A 6 19.02 -32.10 7.47
N SER A 7 18.18 -32.49 8.43
CA SER A 7 16.82 -31.96 8.60
C SER A 7 16.87 -30.44 8.78
N SER A 8 16.61 -29.73 7.69
CA SER A 8 16.56 -28.26 7.66
C SER A 8 15.27 -27.80 8.35
N ARG A 9 15.38 -27.44 9.63
CA ARG A 9 14.28 -26.81 10.38
C ARG A 9 14.19 -25.34 9.99
N ILE A 10 13.13 -24.99 9.28
CA ILE A 10 12.72 -23.61 9.04
C ILE A 10 12.15 -23.07 10.36
N ILE A 11 12.77 -22.04 10.93
CA ILE A 11 12.23 -21.32 12.09
C ILE A 11 11.27 -20.26 11.56
N PHE A 12 9.98 -20.43 11.86
CA PHE A 12 8.97 -19.39 11.66
C PHE A 12 8.98 -18.50 12.90
N CYS A 13 9.40 -17.25 12.75
CA CYS A 13 9.15 -16.23 13.76
C CYS A 13 7.68 -15.82 13.66
N ASN A 14 6.84 -16.37 14.54
CA ASN A 14 5.52 -15.81 14.82
C ASN A 14 5.71 -14.60 15.72
N GLU A 15 5.21 -13.44 15.30
CA GLU A 15 5.11 -12.26 16.16
C GLU A 15 4.06 -12.51 17.24
N THR A 16 4.50 -12.88 18.44
CA THR A 16 3.75 -12.69 19.67
C THR A 16 4.50 -11.69 20.53
N GLN A 17 3.88 -10.52 20.68
CA GLN A 17 4.29 -9.44 21.55
C GLN A 17 4.33 -9.91 23.01
N GLU A 18 5.51 -9.99 23.60
CA GLU A 18 5.73 -10.04 25.05
C GLU A 18 6.90 -9.11 25.40
N GLU A 19 6.69 -8.33 26.46
CA GLU A 19 7.48 -7.15 26.82
C GLU A 19 8.92 -7.48 27.28
N ALA A 20 9.86 -6.68 26.75
CA ALA A 20 11.19 -6.34 27.23
C ALA A 20 11.83 -7.19 28.35
N GLU A 21 12.71 -8.11 27.95
CA GLU A 21 13.90 -8.46 28.72
C GLU A 21 15.12 -8.39 27.78
N GLU A 22 16.02 -7.45 28.08
CA GLU A 22 17.30 -7.12 27.44
C GLU A 22 17.53 -7.69 26.02
N GLU A 23 17.43 -6.80 25.04
CA GLU A 23 17.79 -7.01 23.64
C GLU A 23 19.27 -7.42 23.54
N LEU A 24 19.56 -8.72 23.68
CA LEU A 24 20.84 -9.29 23.30
C LEU A 24 20.91 -9.25 21.77
N PHE A 25 21.30 -8.09 21.24
CA PHE A 25 21.85 -8.02 19.90
C PHE A 25 23.09 -8.92 19.89
N VAL A 26 22.92 -10.17 19.47
CA VAL A 26 24.03 -10.97 18.99
C VAL A 26 24.48 -10.24 17.73
N GLY A 27 25.45 -9.34 17.89
CA GLY A 27 26.20 -8.85 16.76
C GLY A 27 26.66 -10.07 16.00
N LEU A 28 26.16 -10.26 14.77
CA LEU A 28 26.74 -11.20 13.83
C LEU A 28 28.12 -10.62 13.52
N ASP A 29 29.05 -10.87 14.42
CA ASP A 29 30.45 -10.63 14.19
C ASP A 29 30.76 -11.46 12.93
N ASP A 30 31.34 -10.78 11.93
CA ASP A 30 31.67 -11.33 10.62
C ASP A 30 32.61 -12.53 10.81
N THR A 31 32.04 -13.68 11.10
CA THR A 31 32.75 -14.95 11.05
C THR A 31 33.05 -15.16 9.57
N PRO A 32 34.33 -15.20 9.16
CA PRO A 32 34.74 -15.04 7.76
C PRO A 32 34.22 -16.14 6.81
N ASP A 33 33.49 -17.13 7.34
CA ASP A 33 32.92 -18.26 6.62
C ASP A 33 31.40 -18.40 6.78
N TYR A 34 30.71 -17.58 7.60
CA TYR A 34 29.26 -17.61 7.75
C TYR A 34 28.59 -16.62 6.79
N THR A 35 28.24 -17.10 5.59
CA THR A 35 27.45 -16.31 4.64
C THR A 35 25.95 -16.54 4.92
N PRO A 36 25.19 -15.55 5.42
CA PRO A 36 23.74 -15.70 5.54
C PRO A 36 23.14 -15.83 4.13
N ALA A 37 22.70 -17.04 3.78
CA ALA A 37 22.03 -17.31 2.51
C ALA A 37 20.57 -16.85 2.60
N PHE A 38 20.30 -15.62 2.17
CA PHE A 38 18.92 -15.14 1.99
C PHE A 38 18.30 -15.82 0.76
N SER A 39 17.42 -16.78 0.98
CA SER A 39 16.61 -17.37 -0.09
C SER A 39 15.45 -16.43 -0.42
N CYS A 40 15.65 -15.50 -1.35
CA CYS A 40 14.53 -14.78 -1.94
C CYS A 40 13.68 -15.79 -2.72
N LEU A 41 12.45 -16.06 -2.26
CA LEU A 41 11.50 -16.88 -3.01
C LEU A 41 11.40 -16.33 -4.43
N ALA A 42 11.59 -17.18 -5.44
CA ALA A 42 11.59 -16.78 -6.86
C ALA A 42 10.31 -16.03 -7.29
N PHE A 43 9.22 -16.17 -6.52
CA PHE A 43 7.95 -15.50 -6.71
C PHE A 43 7.76 -14.18 -5.93
N ALA A 44 8.57 -13.92 -4.90
CA ALA A 44 8.49 -12.69 -4.09
C ALA A 44 9.09 -11.46 -4.79
N LYS A 45 9.78 -11.65 -5.92
CA LYS A 45 10.35 -10.57 -6.73
C LYS A 45 9.45 -10.10 -7.89
N LYS A 46 8.21 -10.59 -7.99
CA LYS A 46 7.30 -10.01 -8.99
C LYS A 46 7.04 -8.55 -8.60
N PRO A 47 7.46 -7.58 -9.42
CA PRO A 47 7.13 -6.18 -9.14
C PRO A 47 5.61 -6.07 -9.09
N HIS A 48 5.10 -5.36 -8.09
CA HIS A 48 3.68 -5.07 -7.99
C HIS A 48 3.24 -4.37 -9.28
N THR A 49 2.39 -5.04 -10.07
CA THR A 49 1.87 -4.47 -11.31
C THR A 49 0.80 -3.46 -10.95
N ASP A 50 1.13 -2.17 -11.04
CA ASP A 50 0.14 -1.11 -10.98
C ASP A 50 -0.67 -1.09 -12.28
N ILE A 51 -1.94 -1.47 -12.18
CA ILE A 51 -2.91 -1.49 -13.29
C ILE A 51 -3.25 -0.08 -13.81
N PHE A 52 -2.93 0.98 -13.06
CA PHE A 52 -3.21 2.37 -13.41
C PHE A 52 -2.01 3.11 -13.97
N SER A 53 -0.81 2.55 -13.84
CA SER A 53 0.48 3.18 -14.18
C SER A 53 0.57 3.79 -15.58
N THR A 54 -0.18 3.28 -16.56
CA THR A 54 -0.21 3.78 -17.93
C THR A 54 -1.50 4.52 -18.30
N SER A 55 -2.56 4.37 -17.51
CA SER A 55 -3.91 4.82 -17.86
C SER A 55 -4.31 6.13 -17.16
N ILE A 56 -3.78 6.38 -15.96
CA ILE A 56 -4.14 7.54 -15.16
C ILE A 56 -2.94 8.49 -15.02
N PRO A 57 -2.87 9.57 -15.81
CA PRO A 57 -1.75 10.51 -15.75
C PRO A 57 -1.80 11.45 -14.53
N ASP A 58 -3.01 11.82 -14.07
CA ASP A 58 -3.20 12.58 -12.83
C ASP A 58 -4.38 11.98 -12.05
N ALA A 59 -4.08 11.42 -10.88
CA ALA A 59 -5.06 10.81 -9.99
C ALA A 59 -6.14 11.79 -9.52
N ARG A 60 -5.79 13.08 -9.34
CA ARG A 60 -6.73 14.12 -8.90
C ARG A 60 -7.74 14.43 -9.99
N CYS A 61 -7.27 14.54 -11.23
CA CYS A 61 -8.14 14.76 -12.38
C CYS A 61 -9.03 13.55 -12.65
N HIS A 62 -8.49 12.34 -12.49
CA HIS A 62 -9.26 11.12 -12.63
C HIS A 62 -10.36 11.01 -11.56
N LEU A 63 -10.04 11.31 -10.31
CA LEU A 63 -11.03 11.39 -9.23
C LEU A 63 -12.15 12.37 -9.56
N ALA A 64 -11.80 13.59 -9.98
CA ALA A 64 -12.79 14.61 -10.33
C ALA A 64 -13.73 14.18 -11.47
N LYS A 65 -13.20 13.47 -12.48
CA LYS A 65 -14.01 12.89 -13.56
C LYS A 65 -14.94 11.80 -13.06
N CYS A 66 -14.45 10.89 -12.22
CA CYS A 66 -15.28 9.84 -11.62
C CYS A 66 -16.40 10.41 -10.73
N LEU A 67 -16.10 11.47 -9.97
CA LEU A 67 -17.11 12.17 -9.18
C LEU A 67 -18.17 12.86 -10.06
N HIS A 68 -17.76 13.44 -11.19
CA HIS A 68 -18.71 13.99 -12.15
C HIS A 68 -19.62 12.91 -12.75
N THR A 69 -19.07 11.75 -13.15
CA THR A 69 -19.90 10.65 -13.65
C THR A 69 -20.88 10.14 -12.60
N LEU A 70 -20.45 10.10 -11.33
CA LEU A 70 -21.30 9.68 -10.22
C LEU A 70 -22.42 10.68 -9.93
N THR A 71 -22.10 11.97 -9.92
CA THR A 71 -23.10 13.05 -9.75
C THR A 71 -24.10 13.10 -10.91
N ALA A 72 -23.63 12.88 -12.14
CA ALA A 72 -24.51 12.77 -13.31
C ALA A 72 -25.47 11.57 -13.23
N ALA A 73 -25.04 10.44 -12.67
CA ALA A 73 -25.89 9.25 -12.49
C ALA A 73 -26.90 9.40 -11.33
N HIS A 74 -26.53 10.15 -10.27
CA HIS A 74 -27.33 10.35 -9.07
C HIS A 74 -27.41 11.84 -8.68
N PRO A 75 -28.14 12.66 -9.46
CA PRO A 75 -28.24 14.09 -9.21
C PRO A 75 -28.88 14.37 -7.84
N ASN A 76 -28.44 15.44 -7.17
CA ASN A 76 -28.94 15.96 -5.88
C ASN A 76 -28.66 15.13 -4.61
N GLN A 77 -28.41 13.82 -4.71
CA GLN A 77 -28.12 13.00 -3.53
C GLN A 77 -26.66 13.17 -3.08
N PHE A 78 -25.74 13.14 -4.03
CA PHE A 78 -24.31 13.10 -3.73
C PHE A 78 -23.79 14.44 -3.18
N LEU A 79 -24.27 15.57 -3.70
CA LEU A 79 -23.89 16.90 -3.20
C LEU A 79 -24.30 17.13 -1.74
N SER A 80 -25.48 16.64 -1.34
CA SER A 80 -25.97 16.74 0.03
C SER A 80 -25.13 15.89 0.98
N LEU A 81 -24.79 14.67 0.55
CA LEU A 81 -23.92 13.75 1.29
C LEU A 81 -22.50 14.31 1.46
N MET A 82 -21.95 14.93 0.42
CA MET A 82 -20.63 15.56 0.49
C MET A 82 -20.60 16.71 1.50
N LYS A 83 -21.65 17.54 1.52
CA LYS A 83 -21.73 18.68 2.45
C LYS A 83 -21.91 18.25 3.90
N SER A 84 -22.57 17.12 4.17
CA SER A 84 -22.74 16.61 5.53
C SER A 84 -21.58 15.74 6.00
N GLY A 85 -20.90 15.03 5.09
CA GLY A 85 -19.85 14.07 5.41
C GLY A 85 -18.42 14.62 5.36
N LEU A 86 -18.18 15.76 4.70
CA LEU A 86 -16.85 16.33 4.54
C LEU A 86 -16.72 17.69 5.23
N SER A 87 -15.53 17.95 5.77
CA SER A 87 -15.17 19.29 6.25
C SER A 87 -15.08 20.29 5.08
N THR A 88 -15.22 21.57 5.40
CA THR A 88 -15.14 22.66 4.42
C THR A 88 -13.79 22.71 3.70
N GLU A 89 -12.70 22.34 4.37
CA GLU A 89 -11.36 22.24 3.80
C GLU A 89 -11.29 21.18 2.70
N HIS A 90 -11.79 19.97 2.98
CA HIS A 90 -11.79 18.88 2.01
C HIS A 90 -12.66 19.19 0.79
N LEU A 91 -13.80 19.86 0.99
CA LEU A 91 -14.65 20.34 -0.11
C LEU A 91 -13.90 21.34 -1.00
N SER A 92 -13.09 22.23 -0.42
CA SER A 92 -12.28 23.17 -1.18
C SER A 92 -11.22 22.47 -2.04
N HIS A 93 -10.63 21.38 -1.54
CA HIS A 93 -9.66 20.59 -2.29
C HIS A 93 -10.31 19.86 -3.46
N ILE A 94 -11.48 19.26 -3.24
CA ILE A 94 -12.23 18.61 -4.31
C ILE A 94 -12.65 19.63 -5.37
N GLN A 95 -13.11 20.83 -4.99
CA GLN A 95 -13.40 21.90 -5.95
C GLN A 95 -12.19 22.31 -6.77
N LYS A 96 -11.00 22.39 -6.17
CA LYS A 96 -9.75 22.66 -6.91
C LYS A 96 -9.47 21.55 -7.92
N TYR A 97 -9.66 20.28 -7.56
CA TYR A 97 -9.46 19.15 -8.47
C TYR A 97 -10.49 19.15 -9.60
N CYS A 98 -11.75 19.48 -9.32
CA CYS A 98 -12.80 19.68 -10.32
C CYS A 98 -12.44 20.80 -11.30
N ALA A 99 -11.93 21.93 -10.81
CA ALA A 99 -11.47 23.03 -11.64
C ALA A 99 -10.29 22.62 -12.54
N LEU A 100 -9.30 21.90 -12.01
CA LEU A 100 -8.16 21.40 -12.78
C LEU A 100 -8.57 20.40 -13.87
N ALA A 101 -9.58 19.56 -13.58
CA ALA A 101 -10.12 18.60 -14.53
C ALA A 101 -11.17 19.20 -15.49
N ASN A 102 -11.48 20.49 -15.32
CA ASN A 102 -12.49 21.24 -16.07
C ASN A 102 -13.89 20.61 -16.01
N VAL A 103 -14.28 20.13 -14.83
CA VAL A 103 -15.54 19.42 -14.58
C VAL A 103 -16.33 20.08 -13.47
N THR A 104 -17.65 20.09 -13.58
CA THR A 104 -18.56 20.64 -12.55
C THR A 104 -19.41 19.52 -11.97
N LEU A 105 -19.49 19.45 -10.64
CA LEU A 105 -20.37 18.51 -9.94
C LEU A 105 -21.81 19.03 -10.05
N ILE A 106 -22.71 18.19 -10.55
CA ILE A 106 -24.12 18.52 -10.84
C ILE A 106 -25.05 17.96 -9.75
#